data_AF-A0A293LHR8-F1
#
_entry.id   AF-A0A293LHR8-F1
#
_cell.length_a   1.000
_cell.length_b   1.000
_cell.length_c   1.000
_cell.angle_alpha   90.00
_cell.angle_beta   90.00
_cell.angle_gamma   90.00
#
_symmetry.space_group_name_H-M   'P 1'
#
loop_
_entity.id
_entity.type
_entity.pdbx_description
1 polymer ?
#
loop_
_entity_poly.entity_id
_entity_poly.type
_entity_poly.pdbx_seq_one_letter_code
_entity_poly.pdbx_strand_id
1 'polypeptide(L)'
;MLTGDVDSYLPVYDYVFQWYSSKIASEILQKDLKLPPYDHDKAKYIETMYRVLREIFQWRPPLSSAQFLSAGFAEKKIIMCADIIKLVKEYNAALHKGATHIAPAKPKVPKPSPKPAQTRPPHLRQMSENNRDKTPTTVAPTSSKAALSGKIDALLLHLTEVQNSVKALKEQMLLVMNQTESMLDKVLPVVTEIVDELNRREEREREKAAIQLQDNGSPQGDSPETATLQKDETQIKEPEQATKQELLLEN
;
A
#
# COMPACT_ATOMS: atom_id res chain seq x y z
N MET A 1 3.88 -4.80 -10.41
CA MET A 1 5.06 -4.33 -9.65
C MET A 1 6.42 -4.69 -10.27
N LEU A 2 6.57 -5.73 -11.10
CA LEU A 2 7.89 -6.14 -11.63
C LEU A 2 8.67 -5.03 -12.36
N THR A 3 7.98 -4.09 -13.01
CA THR A 3 8.59 -2.97 -13.76
C THR A 3 8.80 -1.69 -12.96
N GLY A 4 8.39 -1.66 -11.69
CA GLY A 4 8.47 -0.45 -10.86
C GLY A 4 7.49 0.64 -11.27
N ASP A 5 6.31 0.26 -11.73
CA ASP A 5 5.27 1.18 -12.18
C ASP A 5 4.82 2.12 -11.05
N VAL A 6 4.75 3.41 -11.38
CA VAL A 6 4.46 4.51 -10.46
C VAL A 6 3.05 4.36 -9.87
N ASP A 7 2.11 3.89 -10.68
CA ASP A 7 0.70 3.78 -10.32
C ASP A 7 0.44 2.77 -9.20
N SER A 8 1.38 1.85 -8.97
CA SER A 8 1.31 0.94 -7.83
C SER A 8 1.64 1.61 -6.48
N TYR A 9 2.35 2.75 -6.48
CA TYR A 9 2.85 3.39 -5.26
C TYR A 9 2.05 4.63 -4.86
N LEU A 10 1.51 5.38 -5.83
CA LEU A 10 0.79 6.62 -5.57
C LEU A 10 -0.39 6.45 -4.59
N PRO A 11 -1.27 5.43 -4.73
CA PRO A 11 -2.37 5.23 -3.80
C PRO A 11 -1.88 4.93 -2.37
N VAL A 12 -0.74 4.24 -2.24
CA VAL A 12 -0.14 3.94 -0.93
C VAL A 12 0.34 5.23 -0.27
N TYR A 13 1.02 6.10 -1.01
CA TYR A 13 1.47 7.38 -0.47
C TYR A 13 0.32 8.30 -0.12
N ASP A 14 -0.73 8.33 -0.96
CA ASP A 14 -1.91 9.14 -0.69
C ASP A 14 -2.55 8.73 0.63
N TYR A 15 -2.77 7.43 0.81
CA TYR A 15 -3.24 6.87 2.07
C TYR A 15 -2.35 7.27 3.26
N VAL A 16 -1.04 7.09 3.14
CA VAL A 16 -0.09 7.34 4.23
C VAL A 16 -0.05 8.81 4.66
N PHE A 17 -0.17 9.76 3.74
CA PHE A 17 -0.09 11.19 4.06
C PHE A 17 -1.43 11.86 4.34
N GLN A 18 -2.51 11.43 3.69
CA GLN A 18 -3.84 12.05 3.84
C GLN A 18 -4.72 11.32 4.86
N TRP A 19 -4.61 10.00 4.99
CA TRP A 19 -5.64 9.18 5.64
C TRP A 19 -5.14 8.40 6.87
N TYR A 20 -3.87 8.03 6.93
CA TYR A 20 -3.32 7.21 8.01
C TYR A 20 -3.41 7.86 9.40
N SER A 21 -3.20 9.18 9.50
CA SER A 21 -3.31 9.92 10.77
C SER A 21 -3.78 11.35 10.54
N SER A 22 -4.90 11.71 11.18
CA SER A 22 -5.48 13.05 11.09
C SER A 22 -4.53 14.14 11.60
N LYS A 23 -3.65 13.82 12.56
CA LYS A 23 -2.64 14.76 13.06
C LYS A 23 -1.60 15.08 11.99
N ILE A 24 -1.09 14.07 11.29
CA ILE A 24 -0.12 14.25 10.20
C ILE A 24 -0.76 15.02 9.04
N ALA A 25 -1.98 14.65 8.65
CA ALA A 25 -2.72 15.38 7.61
C ALA A 25 -2.93 16.86 7.98
N SER A 26 -3.21 17.15 9.25
CA SER A 26 -3.34 18.51 9.77
C SER A 26 -2.01 19.27 9.75
N GLU A 27 -0.89 18.65 10.15
CA GLU A 27 0.45 19.26 10.06
C GLU A 27 0.82 19.61 8.62
N ILE A 28 0.53 18.71 7.67
CA ILE A 28 0.75 18.96 6.23
C ILE A 28 -0.06 20.18 5.76
N LEU A 29 -1.31 20.29 6.20
CA LEU A 29 -2.18 21.42 5.84
C LEU A 29 -1.72 22.73 6.48
N GLN A 30 -1.27 22.71 7.74
CA GLN A 30 -0.74 23.88 8.45
C GLN A 30 0.55 24.43 7.84
N LYS A 31 1.31 23.59 7.12
CA LYS A 31 2.52 23.99 6.40
C LYS A 31 2.25 24.42 4.95
N ASP A 32 0.99 24.54 4.54
CA ASP A 32 0.58 24.82 3.15
C ASP A 32 1.11 23.79 2.13
N LEU A 33 1.36 22.55 2.57
CA LEU A 33 1.91 21.47 1.74
C LEU A 33 0.84 20.47 1.28
N LYS A 34 -0.40 20.93 1.05
CA LYS A 34 -1.51 20.07 0.64
C LYS A 34 -1.16 19.31 -0.65
N LEU A 35 -1.14 17.98 -0.58
CA LEU A 35 -0.93 17.15 -1.76
C LEU A 35 -2.12 17.29 -2.74
N PRO A 36 -1.87 17.50 -4.04
CA PRO A 36 -2.92 17.48 -5.05
C PRO A 36 -3.41 16.04 -5.29
N PRO A 37 -4.51 15.82 -6.01
CA PRO A 37 -4.88 14.48 -6.48
C PRO A 37 -3.81 13.93 -7.44
N TYR A 38 -3.33 12.71 -7.20
CA TYR A 38 -2.26 12.11 -8.00
C TYR A 38 -2.71 11.69 -9.41
N ASP A 39 -4.00 11.44 -9.63
CA ASP A 39 -4.55 11.02 -10.93
C ASP A 39 -4.47 12.11 -12.00
N HIS A 40 -4.48 13.39 -11.59
CA HIS A 40 -4.45 14.52 -12.52
C HIS A 40 -3.03 14.93 -12.89
N ASP A 41 -2.12 14.95 -11.92
CA ASP A 41 -0.74 15.37 -12.13
C ASP A 41 0.22 14.63 -11.17
N LYS A 42 0.72 13.49 -11.66
CA LYS A 42 1.66 12.63 -10.93
C LYS A 42 2.96 13.37 -10.62
N ALA A 43 3.41 14.28 -11.49
CA ALA A 43 4.66 14.99 -11.29
C ALA A 43 4.54 16.00 -10.15
N LYS A 44 3.49 16.82 -10.17
CA LYS A 44 3.20 17.77 -9.11
C LYS A 44 2.89 17.10 -7.77
N TYR A 45 2.22 15.94 -7.80
CA TYR A 45 2.02 15.11 -6.62
C TYR A 45 3.35 14.72 -5.98
N ILE A 46 4.26 14.11 -6.76
CA ILE A 46 5.55 13.63 -6.26
C ILE A 46 6.44 14.79 -5.78
N GLU A 47 6.44 15.92 -6.48
CA GLU A 47 7.17 17.11 -6.04
C GLU A 47 6.68 17.63 -4.68
N THR A 48 5.36 17.68 -4.49
CA THR A 48 4.73 18.12 -3.24
C THR A 48 5.00 17.12 -2.12
N MET A 49 4.85 15.82 -2.39
CA MET A 49 5.19 14.75 -1.45
C MET A 49 6.67 14.84 -1.02
N TYR A 50 7.57 15.13 -1.96
CA TYR A 50 8.99 15.29 -1.65
C TYR A 50 9.29 16.54 -0.82
N ARG A 51 8.49 17.61 -0.94
CA ARG A 51 8.55 18.76 -0.04
C ARG A 51 8.09 18.38 1.36
N VAL A 52 6.95 17.69 1.49
CA VAL A 52 6.45 17.15 2.77
C VAL A 52 7.53 16.32 3.49
N LEU A 53 8.16 15.38 2.78
CA LEU A 53 9.22 14.55 3.32
C LEU A 53 10.41 15.36 3.85
N ARG A 54 10.81 16.42 3.15
CA ARG A 54 11.94 17.26 3.56
C ARG A 54 11.60 18.25 4.67
N GLU A 55 10.41 18.82 4.64
CA GLU A 55 10.05 19.93 5.53
C GLU A 55 9.48 19.43 6.87
N ILE A 56 8.66 18.38 6.84
CA ILE A 56 8.01 17.86 8.04
C ILE A 56 8.85 16.73 8.64
N PHE A 57 9.24 15.76 7.81
CA PHE A 57 9.95 14.58 8.27
C PHE A 57 11.48 14.74 8.23
N GLN A 58 11.99 15.84 7.67
CA GLN A 58 13.44 16.11 7.53
C GLN A 58 14.19 14.96 6.84
N TRP A 59 13.49 14.23 5.96
CA TRP A 59 14.00 13.08 5.25
C TRP A 59 14.15 13.37 3.78
N ARG A 60 15.27 12.95 3.20
CA ARG A 60 15.58 13.17 1.79
C ARG A 60 15.32 11.90 0.98
N PRO A 61 14.41 11.94 -0.01
CA PRO A 61 14.18 10.82 -0.90
C PRO A 61 15.45 10.40 -1.66
N PRO A 62 15.75 9.09 -1.77
CA PRO A 62 16.90 8.58 -2.50
C PRO A 62 16.78 8.64 -4.03
N LEU A 63 15.57 8.80 -4.57
CA LEU A 63 15.33 9.02 -6.00
C LEU A 63 14.95 10.48 -6.24
N SER A 64 15.30 11.02 -7.40
CA SER A 64 14.73 12.28 -7.88
C SER A 64 13.29 12.07 -8.37
N SER A 65 12.50 13.15 -8.48
CA SER A 65 11.12 13.05 -9.01
C SER A 65 11.09 12.39 -10.39
N ALA A 66 12.04 12.74 -11.27
CA ALA A 66 12.17 12.14 -12.59
C ALA A 66 12.51 10.64 -12.54
N GLN A 67 13.41 10.22 -11.64
CA GLN A 67 13.75 8.79 -11.45
C GLN A 67 12.59 8.01 -10.82
N PHE A 68 11.81 8.66 -9.97
CA PHE A 68 10.61 8.04 -9.41
C PHE A 68 9.54 7.84 -10.49
N LEU A 69 9.36 8.82 -11.39
CA LEU A 69 8.37 8.77 -12.47
C LEU A 69 8.81 7.89 -13.65
N SER A 70 10.10 7.62 -13.81
CA SER A 70 10.60 6.79 -14.92
C SER A 70 10.23 5.31 -14.73
N ALA A 71 9.95 4.61 -15.83
CA ALA A 71 9.89 3.15 -15.84
C ALA A 71 11.24 2.57 -15.38
N GLY A 72 11.25 1.70 -14.37
CA GLY A 72 12.47 1.19 -13.73
C GLY A 72 12.59 1.55 -12.25
N PHE A 73 13.79 1.34 -11.68
CA PHE A 73 14.09 1.55 -10.25
C PHE A 73 13.15 0.83 -9.27
N ALA A 74 12.52 -0.28 -9.69
CA ALA A 74 11.51 -0.99 -8.92
C ALA A 74 11.97 -1.28 -7.47
N GLU A 75 13.15 -1.86 -7.31
CA GLU A 75 13.75 -2.14 -6.00
C GLU A 75 13.87 -0.88 -5.13
N LYS A 76 14.44 0.19 -5.68
CA LYS A 76 14.61 1.45 -4.94
C LYS A 76 13.27 2.10 -4.58
N LYS A 77 12.25 1.99 -5.44
CA LYS A 77 10.89 2.48 -5.14
C LYS A 77 10.24 1.68 -4.02
N ILE A 78 10.41 0.35 -4.00
CA ILE A 78 9.92 -0.51 -2.90
C ILE A 78 10.60 -0.14 -1.59
N ILE A 79 11.93 -0.02 -1.59
CA ILE A 79 12.70 0.38 -0.39
C ILE A 79 12.26 1.75 0.10
N MET A 80 12.18 2.74 -0.80
CA MET A 80 11.67 4.09 -0.48
C MET A 80 10.27 4.04 0.12
N CYS A 81 9.37 3.21 -0.42
CA CYS A 81 8.01 3.07 0.09
C CYS A 81 8.00 2.53 1.53
N ALA A 82 8.76 1.47 1.80
CA ALA A 82 8.89 0.91 3.14
C ALA A 82 9.48 1.92 4.15
N ASP A 83 10.50 2.66 3.74
CA ASP A 83 11.12 3.70 4.57
C ASP A 83 10.15 4.83 4.89
N ILE A 84 9.37 5.30 3.91
CA ILE A 84 8.35 6.33 4.11
C ILE A 84 7.27 5.85 5.10
N ILE A 85 6.76 4.62 4.93
CA ILE A 85 5.76 4.07 5.85
C ILE A 85 6.32 4.01 7.28
N LYS A 86 7.56 3.53 7.45
CA LYS A 86 8.21 3.47 8.76
C LYS A 86 8.39 4.87 9.37
N LEU A 87 8.89 5.81 8.58
CA LEU A 87 9.10 7.21 8.99
C LEU A 87 7.81 7.86 9.47
N VAL A 88 6.71 7.67 8.73
CA VAL A 88 5.40 8.23 9.08
C VAL A 88 4.85 7.59 10.36
N LYS A 89 5.03 6.28 10.55
CA LYS A 89 4.65 5.59 11.80
C LYS A 89 5.43 6.11 13.01
N GLU A 90 6.74 6.27 12.88
CA GLU A 90 7.62 6.78 13.93
C GLU A 90 7.27 8.24 14.29
N TYR A 91 7.05 9.09 13.27
CA TYR A 91 6.62 10.47 13.47
C TYR A 91 5.27 10.56 14.17
N ASN A 92 4.28 9.76 13.74
CA ASN A 92 2.97 9.70 14.40
C ASN A 92 3.11 9.32 15.88
N ALA A 93 3.91 8.31 16.20
CA ALA A 93 4.16 7.89 17.56
C ALA A 93 4.81 9.00 18.41
N ALA A 94 5.72 9.79 17.82
CA ALA A 94 6.34 10.93 18.49
C ALA A 94 5.32 12.06 18.79
N LEU A 95 4.43 12.35 17.84
CA LEU A 95 3.34 13.32 18.03
C LEU A 95 2.37 12.91 19.16
N HIS A 96 2.13 11.61 19.34
CA HIS A 96 1.29 11.11 20.43
C HIS A 96 1.99 11.15 21.80
N LYS A 97 3.32 11.15 21.83
CA LYS A 97 4.12 11.22 23.06
C LYS A 97 4.45 12.67 23.48
N GLY A 98 3.97 13.68 22.75
CA GLY A 98 4.24 15.09 23.05
C GLY A 98 5.69 15.51 22.89
N ALA A 99 6.50 14.71 22.18
CA ALA A 99 7.94 14.97 22.04
C ALA A 99 8.18 16.00 20.93
N THR A 100 8.39 17.25 21.33
CA THR A 100 8.99 18.29 20.49
C THR A 100 10.43 17.90 20.13
N HIS A 101 10.75 17.95 18.83
CA HIS A 101 12.06 17.72 18.19
C HIS A 101 12.53 16.27 18.01
N ILE A 102 12.23 15.72 16.83
CA ILE A 102 12.99 14.62 16.23
C ILE A 102 14.30 15.21 15.71
N ALA A 103 15.41 14.94 16.40
CA ALA A 103 16.75 15.16 15.87
C ALA A 103 17.14 13.96 14.98
N PRO A 104 17.78 14.18 13.83
CA PRO A 104 18.15 13.09 12.93
C PRO A 104 19.19 12.17 13.58
N ALA A 105 18.92 10.87 13.57
CA ALA A 105 19.88 9.85 13.94
C ALA A 105 21.10 9.92 13.00
N LYS A 106 22.23 10.42 13.52
CA LYS A 106 23.51 10.39 12.82
C LYS A 106 23.99 8.92 12.65
N PRO A 107 24.65 8.59 11.52
CA PRO A 107 25.28 7.27 11.36
C PRO A 107 26.37 7.07 12.41
N LYS A 108 26.38 5.90 13.07
CA LYS A 108 27.48 5.47 13.94
C LYS A 108 28.74 5.25 13.11
N VAL A 109 29.68 6.21 13.16
CA VAL A 109 31.07 6.01 12.75
C VAL A 109 31.84 5.38 13.92
N PRO A 110 32.60 4.28 13.72
CA PRO A 110 33.43 3.71 14.78
C PRO A 110 34.57 4.65 15.19
N LYS A 111 34.79 4.75 16.50
CA LYS A 111 35.81 5.59 17.15
C LYS A 111 37.21 4.98 16.95
N PRO A 112 38.25 5.76 16.58
CA PRO A 112 39.61 5.27 16.45
C PRO A 112 40.32 5.19 17.83
N SER A 113 41.09 4.12 18.02
CA SER A 113 41.95 3.84 19.18
C SER A 113 43.18 4.77 19.23
N PRO A 114 43.72 5.11 20.42
CA PRO A 114 44.89 5.96 20.55
C PRO A 114 46.21 5.18 20.38
N LYS A 115 47.19 5.81 19.72
CA LYS A 115 48.61 5.38 19.70
C LYS A 115 49.32 5.88 20.98
N PRO A 116 50.35 5.17 21.46
CA PRO A 116 51.51 5.81 22.09
C PRO A 116 52.77 5.63 21.24
N ALA A 117 53.68 6.60 21.33
CA ALA A 117 54.94 6.68 20.61
C ALA A 117 56.16 6.60 21.56
N GLN A 118 57.33 6.30 20.96
CA GLN A 118 58.72 6.36 21.45
C GLN A 118 59.21 5.07 22.16
N THR A 119 60.37 4.46 21.84
CA THR A 119 61.74 5.02 21.69
C THR A 119 62.68 4.11 20.83
N ARG A 120 63.71 4.69 20.20
CA ARG A 120 64.81 4.08 19.35
C ARG A 120 66.06 3.73 20.22
N PRO A 121 67.26 3.26 19.73
CA PRO A 121 67.76 2.51 18.54
C PRO A 121 68.81 1.38 18.95
N PRO A 122 69.88 0.93 18.20
CA PRO A 122 70.26 0.94 16.75
C PRO A 122 70.87 -0.39 16.14
N HIS A 123 70.93 -0.46 14.79
CA HIS A 123 71.99 -1.03 13.89
C HIS A 123 72.28 -2.56 13.76
N LEU A 124 72.09 -3.13 12.55
CA LEU A 124 73.04 -3.91 11.70
C LEU A 124 72.28 -4.44 10.45
N ARG A 125 72.53 -3.95 9.23
CA ARG A 125 73.37 -4.58 8.16
C ARG A 125 72.88 -5.98 7.71
N GLN A 126 72.53 -6.12 6.42
CA GLN A 126 73.09 -7.13 5.47
C GLN A 126 72.08 -7.66 4.39
N MET A 127 72.20 -7.11 3.18
CA MET A 127 72.25 -7.68 1.79
C MET A 127 71.84 -9.12 1.42
N SER A 128 71.38 -9.19 0.14
CA SER A 128 71.38 -10.27 -0.88
C SER A 128 70.30 -11.38 -0.79
N GLU A 129 69.40 -11.54 -1.77
CA GLU A 129 69.53 -11.94 -3.19
C GLU A 129 69.76 -13.46 -3.43
N ASN A 130 68.75 -14.06 -4.09
CA ASN A 130 68.75 -15.18 -5.04
C ASN A 130 69.31 -16.56 -4.63
N ASN A 131 68.42 -17.57 -4.70
CA ASN A 131 68.57 -18.62 -5.71
C ASN A 131 67.26 -19.38 -6.03
N ARG A 132 66.94 -19.41 -7.34
CA ARG A 132 66.39 -20.47 -8.23
C ARG A 132 65.98 -21.81 -7.58
N ASP A 133 65.07 -22.64 -8.08
CA ASP A 133 64.15 -22.76 -9.24
C ASP A 133 63.59 -24.21 -9.10
N LYS A 134 62.35 -24.46 -9.54
CA LYS A 134 61.69 -25.74 -9.92
C LYS A 134 60.19 -25.76 -9.60
N THR A 135 59.38 -25.44 -10.60
CA THR A 135 58.01 -25.95 -10.80
C THR A 135 58.04 -27.45 -11.23
N PRO A 136 56.93 -28.23 -11.39
CA PRO A 136 55.49 -27.94 -11.21
C PRO A 136 54.68 -29.09 -10.51
N THR A 137 53.35 -28.88 -10.40
CA THR A 137 52.28 -29.91 -10.36
C THR A 137 51.98 -30.65 -9.05
N THR A 138 50.84 -30.33 -8.44
CA THR A 138 49.79 -31.31 -8.08
C THR A 138 48.47 -30.55 -7.89
N VAL A 139 47.61 -30.58 -8.92
CA VAL A 139 46.20 -30.20 -8.82
C VAL A 139 45.43 -31.39 -8.24
N ALA A 140 44.94 -31.26 -7.02
CA ALA A 140 44.00 -32.20 -6.44
C ALA A 140 42.61 -31.98 -7.07
N PRO A 141 41.92 -33.02 -7.59
CA PRO A 141 40.55 -32.87 -8.07
C PRO A 141 39.61 -32.90 -6.86
N THR A 142 39.20 -31.73 -6.35
CA THR A 142 38.12 -31.65 -5.37
C THR A 142 36.78 -31.84 -6.06
N SER A 143 36.41 -33.12 -6.18
CA SER A 143 35.06 -33.69 -6.34
C SER A 143 33.94 -32.72 -6.74
N SER A 144 33.80 -32.48 -8.04
CA SER A 144 32.66 -31.76 -8.66
C SER A 144 31.29 -32.32 -8.24
N LYS A 145 31.23 -33.59 -7.78
CA LYS A 145 30.03 -34.26 -7.31
C LYS A 145 29.51 -33.71 -5.97
N ALA A 146 30.40 -33.34 -5.05
CA ALA A 146 30.03 -32.79 -3.74
C ALA A 146 29.46 -31.36 -3.87
N ALA A 147 30.05 -30.55 -4.77
CA ALA A 147 29.56 -29.21 -5.07
C ALA A 147 28.18 -29.22 -5.76
N LEU A 148 27.91 -30.23 -6.60
CA LEU A 148 26.59 -30.44 -7.20
C LEU A 148 25.56 -30.91 -6.17
N SER A 149 25.93 -31.83 -5.27
CA SER A 149 25.06 -32.29 -4.18
C SER A 149 24.58 -31.15 -3.29
N GLY A 150 25.48 -30.27 -2.85
CA GLY A 150 25.11 -29.13 -2.01
C GLY A 150 24.17 -28.13 -2.70
N LYS A 151 24.27 -27.98 -4.03
CA LYS A 151 23.32 -27.17 -4.81
C LYS A 151 21.93 -27.83 -4.90
N ILE A 152 21.88 -29.16 -5.01
CA ILE A 152 20.64 -29.93 -5.02
C ILE A 152 19.94 -29.80 -3.66
N ASP A 153 20.67 -29.95 -2.55
CA ASP A 153 20.12 -29.83 -1.20
C ASP A 153 19.59 -28.41 -0.92
N ALA A 154 20.29 -27.38 -1.37
CA ALA A 154 19.84 -25.99 -1.27
C ALA A 154 18.54 -25.74 -2.06
N LEU A 155 18.40 -26.33 -3.25
CA LEU A 155 17.18 -26.23 -4.05
C LEU A 155 15.99 -26.95 -3.40
N LEU A 156 16.21 -28.11 -2.79
CA LEU A 156 15.17 -28.85 -2.06
C LEU A 156 14.69 -28.09 -0.83
N LEU A 157 15.61 -27.46 -0.09
CA LEU A 157 15.27 -26.62 1.06
C LEU A 157 14.40 -25.44 0.62
N HIS A 158 14.80 -24.73 -0.43
CA HIS A 158 14.04 -23.59 -0.96
C HIS A 158 12.66 -24.01 -1.48
N LEU A 159 12.56 -25.17 -2.16
CA LEU A 159 11.27 -25.69 -2.60
C LEU A 159 10.35 -25.97 -1.41
N THR A 160 10.89 -26.53 -0.32
CA THR A 160 10.14 -26.80 0.91
C THR A 160 9.64 -25.51 1.56
N GLU A 161 10.49 -24.48 1.62
CA GLU A 161 10.14 -23.17 2.16
C GLU A 161 9.05 -22.48 1.33
N VAL A 162 9.14 -22.55 0.00
CA VAL A 162 8.10 -22.04 -0.90
C VAL A 162 6.78 -22.78 -0.70
N GLN A 163 6.80 -24.11 -0.60
CA GLN A 163 5.59 -24.90 -0.37
C GLN A 163 4.93 -24.59 0.99
N ASN A 164 5.73 -24.45 2.05
CA ASN A 164 5.24 -24.03 3.36
C ASN A 164 4.62 -22.62 3.32
N SER A 165 5.27 -21.69 2.60
CA SER A 165 4.76 -20.33 2.43
C SER A 165 3.41 -20.31 1.70
N VAL A 166 3.27 -21.09 0.63
CA VAL A 166 1.99 -21.24 -0.10
C VAL A 166 0.91 -21.83 0.79
N LYS A 167 1.25 -22.83 1.61
CA LYS A 167 0.31 -23.43 2.58
C LYS A 167 -0.17 -22.40 3.61
N ALA A 168 0.75 -21.66 4.22
CA ALA A 168 0.42 -20.62 5.19
C ALA A 168 -0.46 -19.52 4.57
N LEU A 169 -0.17 -19.12 3.33
CA LEU A 169 -0.98 -18.15 2.61
C LEU A 169 -2.41 -18.66 2.36
N LYS A 170 -2.57 -19.94 2.01
CA LYS A 170 -3.89 -20.57 1.85
C LYS A 170 -4.69 -20.58 3.16
N GLU A 171 -4.03 -20.91 4.28
CA GLU A 171 -4.67 -20.91 5.60
C GLU A 171 -5.09 -19.50 6.03
N GLN A 172 -4.24 -18.49 5.78
CA GLN A 172 -4.56 -17.10 6.06
C GLN A 172 -5.74 -16.61 5.20
N MET A 173 -5.78 -16.97 3.92
CA MET A 173 -6.88 -16.63 3.02
C MET A 173 -8.20 -17.23 3.50
N LEU A 174 -8.19 -18.49 3.92
CA LEU A 174 -9.38 -19.16 4.46
C LEU A 174 -9.88 -18.45 5.73
N LEU A 175 -8.96 -18.03 6.61
CA LEU A 175 -9.31 -17.28 7.82
C LEU A 175 -9.96 -15.94 7.48
N VAL A 176 -9.38 -15.18 6.56
CA VAL A 176 -9.92 -13.87 6.12
C VAL A 176 -11.29 -14.04 5.48
N MET A 177 -11.46 -15.07 4.65
CA MET A 177 -12.74 -15.38 4.01
C MET A 177 -13.83 -15.67 5.05
N ASN A 178 -13.53 -16.55 6.02
CA ASN A 178 -14.47 -16.89 7.09
C ASN A 178 -14.79 -15.70 8.01
N GLN A 179 -13.80 -14.85 8.30
CA GLN A 179 -14.03 -13.62 9.06
C GLN A 179 -14.94 -12.66 8.29
N THR A 180 -14.76 -12.53 6.98
CA THR A 180 -15.56 -11.65 6.11
C THR A 180 -17.00 -12.12 6.01
N GLU A 181 -17.21 -13.44 5.86
CA GLU A 181 -18.53 -14.07 5.89
C GLU A 181 -19.22 -13.81 7.23
N SER A 182 -18.51 -13.99 8.36
CA SER A 182 -19.05 -13.67 9.69
C SER A 182 -19.36 -12.19 9.91
N MET A 183 -18.64 -11.27 9.25
CA MET A 183 -18.99 -9.85 9.28
C MET A 183 -20.22 -9.55 8.43
N LEU A 184 -20.34 -10.16 7.25
CA LEU A 184 -21.51 -10.01 6.38
C LEU A 184 -22.78 -10.47 7.09
N ASP A 185 -22.76 -11.60 7.79
CA ASP A 185 -23.89 -12.11 8.58
C ASP A 185 -24.38 -11.10 9.64
N LYS A 186 -23.49 -10.26 10.15
CA LYS A 186 -23.85 -9.23 11.15
C LYS A 186 -24.36 -7.95 10.50
N VAL A 187 -23.83 -7.58 9.34
CA VAL A 187 -24.16 -6.32 8.66
C VAL A 187 -25.45 -6.45 7.85
N LEU A 188 -25.69 -7.61 7.21
CA LEU A 188 -26.87 -7.82 6.37
C LEU A 188 -28.18 -7.52 7.11
N PRO A 189 -28.43 -8.05 8.31
CA PRO A 189 -29.67 -7.81 9.04
C PRO A 189 -29.89 -6.32 9.35
N VAL A 190 -28.83 -5.61 9.71
CA VAL A 190 -28.88 -4.17 10.01
C VAL A 190 -29.25 -3.37 8.77
N VAL A 191 -28.65 -3.69 7.63
CA VAL A 191 -28.97 -3.02 6.36
C VAL A 191 -30.41 -3.33 5.93
N THR A 192 -30.84 -4.59 6.03
CA THR A 192 -32.23 -4.97 5.74
C THR A 192 -33.22 -4.22 6.62
N GLU A 193 -32.96 -4.12 7.93
CA GLU A 193 -33.82 -3.38 8.85
C GLU A 193 -33.89 -1.88 8.50
N ILE A 194 -32.76 -1.28 8.13
CA ILE A 194 -32.73 0.13 7.69
C ILE A 194 -33.57 0.31 6.42
N VAL A 195 -33.43 -0.58 5.44
CA VAL A 195 -34.21 -0.52 4.19
C VAL A 195 -35.71 -0.67 4.48
N ASP A 196 -36.09 -1.64 5.31
CA ASP A 196 -37.48 -1.86 5.71
C ASP A 196 -38.05 -0.65 6.45
N GLU A 197 -37.28 -0.03 7.34
CA GLU A 197 -37.70 1.15 8.08
C GLU A 197 -37.83 2.39 7.17
N LEU A 198 -36.95 2.55 6.18
CA LEU A 198 -37.08 3.62 5.17
C LEU A 198 -38.34 3.42 4.31
N ASN A 199 -38.62 2.19 3.88
CA ASN A 199 -39.80 1.89 3.08
C ASN A 199 -41.10 2.13 3.89
N ARG A 200 -41.13 1.71 5.16
CA ARG A 200 -42.25 2.02 6.08
C ARG A 200 -42.43 3.52 6.33
N ARG A 201 -41.35 4.30 6.34
CA ARG A 201 -41.43 5.77 6.47
C ARG A 201 -42.03 6.38 5.21
N GLU A 202 -41.62 5.92 4.05
CA GLU A 202 -42.15 6.40 2.77
C GLU A 202 -43.67 6.13 2.67
N GLU A 203 -44.12 4.94 3.06
CA GLU A 203 -45.55 4.60 3.10
C GLU A 203 -46.33 5.52 4.05
N ARG A 204 -45.80 5.79 5.24
CA ARG A 204 -46.43 6.73 6.20
C ARG A 204 -46.51 8.15 5.67
N GLU A 205 -45.48 8.63 4.97
CA GLU A 205 -45.51 9.96 4.36
C GLU A 205 -46.50 10.01 3.18
N ARG A 206 -46.62 8.94 2.39
CA ARG A 206 -47.65 8.82 1.34
C ARG A 206 -49.06 8.81 1.92
N GLU A 207 -49.29 8.11 3.03
CA GLU A 207 -50.59 8.04 3.70
C GLU A 207 -50.97 9.40 4.33
N LYS A 208 -50.04 10.08 4.99
CA LYS A 208 -50.24 11.44 5.49
C LYS A 208 -50.55 12.43 4.36
N ALA A 209 -49.83 12.35 3.25
CA ALA A 209 -50.09 13.18 2.08
C ALA A 209 -51.49 12.92 1.50
N ALA A 210 -51.96 11.67 1.50
CA ALA A 210 -53.31 11.31 1.06
C ALA A 210 -54.41 11.84 1.99
N ILE A 211 -54.22 11.78 3.31
CA ILE A 211 -55.19 12.28 4.30
C ILE A 211 -55.26 13.82 4.27
N GLN A 212 -54.13 14.50 4.08
CA GLN A 212 -54.07 15.96 4.02
C GLN A 212 -54.76 16.54 2.78
N LEU A 213 -54.88 15.75 1.70
CA LEU A 213 -55.69 16.08 0.52
C LEU A 213 -57.20 15.85 0.73
N GLN A 214 -57.61 15.04 1.69
CA GLN A 214 -59.03 14.78 2.00
C GLN A 214 -59.64 15.76 3.01
N ASP A 215 -58.85 16.28 3.95
CA ASP A 215 -59.33 17.21 5.00
C ASP A 215 -59.64 18.63 4.47
N ASN A 216 -59.20 18.96 3.26
CA ASN A 216 -59.37 20.29 2.68
C ASN A 216 -60.63 20.44 1.79
N GLY A 217 -61.63 19.55 1.93
CA GLY A 217 -62.78 19.49 1.02
C GLY A 217 -64.16 19.72 1.66
N SER A 218 -64.65 20.98 1.68
CA SER A 218 -65.98 21.44 1.16
C SER A 218 -66.44 22.81 1.75
N PRO A 219 -67.31 23.62 1.10
CA PRO A 219 -67.32 24.04 -0.31
C PRO A 219 -67.73 25.53 -0.53
N GLN A 220 -67.14 26.24 -1.51
CA GLN A 220 -67.90 27.23 -2.30
C GLN A 220 -67.14 27.71 -3.56
N GLY A 221 -67.83 27.69 -4.70
CA GLY A 221 -67.64 28.70 -5.75
C GLY A 221 -66.90 28.30 -7.02
N ASP A 222 -67.61 27.54 -7.86
CA ASP A 222 -67.74 27.69 -9.32
C ASP A 222 -66.53 27.64 -10.29
N SER A 223 -66.69 26.69 -11.21
CA SER A 223 -66.30 26.67 -12.63
C SER A 223 -64.91 26.17 -13.07
N PRO A 224 -64.84 25.51 -14.26
CA PRO A 224 -63.95 24.39 -14.50
C PRO A 224 -62.86 24.71 -15.53
N GLU A 225 -61.67 24.12 -15.39
CA GLU A 225 -60.85 23.86 -16.57
C GLU A 225 -60.10 22.52 -16.46
N THR A 226 -60.20 21.80 -17.55
CA THR A 226 -59.97 20.38 -17.80
C THR A 226 -58.60 19.84 -17.40
N ALA A 227 -58.64 18.67 -16.79
CA ALA A 227 -57.53 17.76 -16.60
C ALA A 227 -57.03 17.15 -17.92
N THR A 228 -55.73 16.89 -17.99
CA THR A 228 -55.21 15.61 -18.50
C THR A 228 -53.98 15.22 -17.68
N LEU A 229 -54.20 14.29 -16.74
CA LEU A 229 -53.20 13.38 -16.23
C LEU A 229 -52.91 12.32 -17.30
N GLN A 230 -51.64 11.97 -17.47
CA GLN A 230 -51.31 10.59 -17.82
C GLN A 230 -50.07 10.12 -17.05
N LYS A 231 -50.26 8.96 -16.46
CA LYS A 231 -49.47 8.22 -15.48
C LYS A 231 -48.89 7.04 -16.26
N ASP A 232 -47.60 6.77 -16.16
CA ASP A 232 -47.00 5.51 -16.65
C ASP A 232 -45.81 5.20 -15.72
N GLU A 233 -46.05 4.47 -14.63
CA GLU A 233 -45.94 3.01 -14.50
C GLU A 233 -44.50 2.46 -14.55
N THR A 234 -44.09 1.97 -13.38
CA THR A 234 -42.85 1.24 -13.09
C THR A 234 -42.75 -0.05 -13.92
N GLN A 235 -41.61 -0.33 -14.52
CA GLN A 235 -41.27 -1.69 -14.96
C GLN A 235 -39.78 -1.98 -14.74
N ILE A 236 -39.46 -2.46 -13.53
CA ILE A 236 -38.28 -3.30 -13.29
C ILE A 236 -38.69 -4.71 -13.72
N LYS A 237 -38.12 -5.20 -14.81
CA LYS A 237 -38.17 -6.60 -15.21
C LYS A 237 -36.76 -7.18 -15.17
N GLU A 238 -36.56 -8.04 -14.19
CA GLU A 238 -35.63 -9.16 -14.29
C GLU A 238 -36.05 -10.08 -15.46
N PRO A 239 -35.09 -10.74 -16.11
CA PRO A 239 -35.30 -12.16 -16.33
C PRO A 239 -34.05 -12.98 -15.97
N GLU A 240 -34.22 -13.84 -14.96
CA GLU A 240 -33.39 -15.01 -14.74
C GLU A 240 -33.62 -16.06 -15.85
N GLN A 241 -32.50 -16.61 -16.35
CA GLN A 241 -32.30 -17.96 -16.90
C GLN A 241 -32.93 -18.38 -18.24
N ALA A 242 -32.05 -18.62 -19.23
CA ALA A 242 -32.12 -19.79 -20.11
C ALA A 242 -30.71 -20.20 -20.61
N THR A 243 -30.07 -21.03 -19.81
CA THR A 243 -29.18 -22.16 -20.12
C THR A 243 -29.12 -22.64 -21.59
N LYS A 244 -27.88 -22.91 -22.06
CA LYS A 244 -27.44 -23.80 -23.17
C LYS A 244 -27.59 -23.31 -24.63
N GLN A 245 -26.46 -22.82 -25.17
CA GLN A 245 -25.94 -23.19 -26.50
C GLN A 245 -24.42 -22.94 -26.46
N GLU A 246 -23.59 -23.98 -26.36
CA GLU A 246 -22.95 -24.63 -27.52
C GLU A 246 -21.75 -23.77 -27.99
N LEU A 247 -20.55 -23.95 -27.46
CA LEU A 247 -19.57 -24.98 -27.84
C LEU A 247 -19.46 -25.15 -29.36
N LEU A 248 -18.96 -24.13 -30.07
CA LEU A 248 -18.16 -24.31 -31.29
C LEU A 248 -17.63 -22.96 -31.77
N LEU A 249 -16.31 -22.75 -31.62
CA LEU A 249 -15.43 -22.22 -32.65
C LEU A 249 -14.01 -22.18 -32.08
N GLU A 250 -13.45 -23.38 -32.00
CA GLU A 250 -12.04 -23.60 -32.22
C GLU A 250 -11.80 -23.52 -33.73
N ASN A 251 -10.93 -22.61 -34.13
CA ASN A 251 -10.04 -22.74 -35.28
C ASN A 251 -8.86 -21.78 -35.10
#